data_AF-A0A1S3IZW0-F1
#
_entry.id   AF-A0A1S3IZW0-F1
#
_cell.length_a   1.000
_cell.length_b   1.000
_cell.length_c   1.000
_cell.angle_alpha   90.00
_cell.angle_beta   90.00
_cell.angle_gamma   90.00
#
_symmetry.space_group_name_H-M   'P 1'
#
loop_
_entity.id
_entity.type
_entity.pdbx_description
1 polymer ?
#
loop_
_entity_poly.entity_id
_entity_poly.type
_entity_poly.pdbx_seq_one_letter_code
_entity_poly.pdbx_strand_id
1 'polypeptide(L)'
;MSSVFEVVFRSGLAPKLVSGAVDVNSGMLLVCLLFHRTYLKHEELQEPLPNTDNPWLKFVNSSQLLQESPVLFKAQVRQSLVQVEDNLRTAINVALTKPSSAIGQSLQCSGSSYLFTYQNMDEKEEKNKLLKPKFTHFTVCNQQAYQYVVFTASCSPSDYLYLVRQKTHAGSDGADISIVKLKFGCLGTTNREESGRDDSCDTHKILDVAFYNQEKLSVLLLEDQLDGLPVLAQVSISNIEDDQFNLVPNGQEDCFTQRDIHCIDAGPPMEPMYYRRLENMKAYSFAVSGTRHVACVLFSSRRRVRLFLMDAEDDEDEDDTELSIQSTQDISTISRDTTEEDDKENTDTSGMDG
;
A
#
# COMPACT_ATOMS: atom_id res chain seq x y z
N MET A 1 0.78 9.51 -12.94
CA MET A 1 0.08 8.57 -13.83
C MET A 1 -0.65 7.57 -12.94
N SER A 2 -1.99 7.58 -12.95
CA SER A 2 -2.82 6.69 -12.13
C SER A 2 -3.35 5.58 -13.02
N SER A 3 -3.03 4.33 -12.69
CA SER A 3 -3.49 3.16 -13.43
C SER A 3 -4.66 2.51 -12.68
N VAL A 4 -5.81 2.45 -13.34
CA VAL A 4 -7.01 1.74 -12.89
C VAL A 4 -7.04 0.38 -13.58
N PHE A 5 -7.16 -0.71 -12.82
CA PHE A 5 -7.32 -2.06 -13.35
C PHE A 5 -8.81 -2.36 -13.53
N GLU A 6 -9.22 -2.62 -14.77
CA GLU A 6 -10.58 -3.03 -15.14
C GLU A 6 -10.58 -4.52 -15.50
N VAL A 7 -11.41 -5.32 -14.83
CA VAL A 7 -11.55 -6.77 -15.07
C VAL A 7 -12.76 -7.00 -15.98
N VAL A 8 -12.49 -7.39 -17.22
CA VAL A 8 -13.49 -7.68 -18.26
C VAL A 8 -13.81 -9.18 -18.26
N PHE A 9 -15.06 -9.55 -17.94
CA PHE A 9 -15.57 -10.90 -18.17
C PHE A 9 -16.27 -10.97 -19.53
N ARG A 10 -15.72 -11.73 -20.47
CA ARG A 10 -16.36 -12.10 -21.74
C ARG A 10 -17.11 -13.42 -21.57
N SER A 11 -18.43 -13.41 -21.73
CA SER A 11 -19.22 -14.63 -21.94
C SER A 11 -19.57 -14.75 -23.43
N GLY A 12 -18.98 -15.76 -24.08
CA GLY A 12 -19.37 -16.19 -25.42
C GLY A 12 -20.32 -17.37 -25.36
N LEU A 13 -21.33 -17.37 -26.23
CA LEU A 13 -21.79 -18.48 -27.09
C LEU A 13 -23.25 -18.23 -27.50
N ALA A 14 -23.46 -17.93 -28.78
CA ALA A 14 -24.78 -17.87 -29.40
C ALA A 14 -25.16 -19.25 -29.97
N PRO A 15 -26.42 -19.71 -29.87
CA PRO A 15 -26.86 -20.90 -30.58
C PRO A 15 -27.37 -20.56 -31.99
N LYS A 16 -26.97 -21.40 -32.97
CA LYS A 16 -27.47 -21.43 -34.34
C LYS A 16 -28.93 -21.92 -34.37
N LEU A 17 -29.80 -21.19 -35.08
CA LEU A 17 -31.16 -21.64 -35.43
C LEU A 17 -31.17 -22.13 -36.89
N VAL A 18 -31.53 -23.41 -37.07
CA VAL A 18 -31.76 -24.08 -38.36
C VAL A 18 -33.18 -23.75 -38.84
N SER A 19 -33.34 -23.40 -40.11
CA SER A 19 -34.62 -23.07 -40.73
C SER A 19 -35.43 -24.31 -41.13
N GLY A 20 -36.74 -24.29 -40.89
CA GLY A 20 -37.69 -25.24 -41.48
C GLY A 20 -39.15 -24.85 -41.26
N ALA A 21 -39.81 -24.45 -42.36
CA ALA A 21 -41.25 -24.48 -42.67
C ALA A 21 -42.29 -23.82 -41.73
N VAL A 22 -42.76 -22.65 -42.18
CA VAL A 22 -44.15 -22.13 -42.29
C VAL A 22 -45.21 -22.67 -41.33
N ASP A 23 -45.73 -21.79 -40.46
CA ASP A 23 -47.17 -21.74 -40.20
C ASP A 23 -47.64 -20.35 -39.74
N VAL A 24 -48.87 -19.99 -40.09
CA VAL A 24 -49.47 -18.64 -40.11
C VAL A 24 -49.56 -17.93 -38.73
N ASN A 25 -49.09 -18.59 -37.66
CA ASN A 25 -48.88 -17.99 -36.33
C ASN A 25 -47.53 -17.25 -36.17
N SER A 26 -46.62 -17.33 -37.15
CA SER A 26 -45.35 -16.61 -37.09
C SER A 26 -45.52 -15.09 -37.10
N GLY A 27 -46.57 -14.52 -37.70
CA GLY A 27 -46.78 -13.07 -37.72
C GLY A 27 -47.05 -12.48 -36.33
N MET A 28 -47.89 -13.12 -35.53
CA MET A 28 -48.21 -12.67 -34.17
C MET A 28 -47.06 -12.92 -33.18
N LEU A 29 -46.35 -14.05 -33.33
CA LEU A 29 -45.16 -14.34 -32.53
C LEU A 29 -43.98 -13.43 -32.90
N LEU A 30 -43.80 -13.10 -34.18
CA LEU A 30 -42.74 -12.18 -34.63
C LEU A 30 -43.05 -10.75 -34.19
N VAL A 31 -44.31 -10.31 -34.23
CA VAL A 31 -44.74 -9.02 -33.68
C VAL A 31 -44.57 -9.01 -32.16
N CYS A 32 -44.94 -10.06 -31.42
CA CYS A 32 -44.69 -10.17 -29.97
C CYS A 32 -43.19 -10.19 -29.62
N LEU A 33 -42.35 -10.89 -30.38
CA LEU A 33 -40.90 -10.94 -30.18
C LEU A 33 -40.21 -9.63 -30.58
N LEU A 34 -40.70 -8.93 -31.61
CA LEU A 34 -40.24 -7.60 -31.99
C LEU A 34 -40.66 -6.54 -30.96
N PHE A 35 -41.88 -6.64 -30.42
CA PHE A 35 -42.37 -5.80 -29.33
C PHE A 35 -41.61 -6.01 -28.02
N HIS A 36 -41.23 -7.23 -27.67
CA HIS A 36 -40.39 -7.45 -26.48
C HIS A 36 -38.95 -6.95 -26.69
N ARG A 37 -38.45 -6.95 -27.93
CA ARG A 37 -37.13 -6.40 -28.25
C ARG A 37 -37.05 -4.88 -28.15
N THR A 38 -38.14 -4.14 -28.34
CA THR A 38 -38.12 -2.66 -28.19
C THR A 38 -37.88 -2.23 -26.75
N TYR A 39 -38.30 -3.01 -25.75
CA TYR A 39 -37.99 -2.76 -24.34
C TYR A 39 -36.50 -2.88 -24.00
N LEU A 40 -35.73 -3.62 -24.81
CA LEU A 40 -34.29 -3.83 -24.62
C LEU A 40 -33.42 -2.81 -25.40
N LYS A 41 -34.05 -1.88 -26.13
CA LYS A 41 -33.35 -0.79 -26.80
C LYS A 41 -33.37 0.45 -25.92
N HIS A 42 -32.29 1.23 -25.93
CA HIS A 42 -32.23 2.53 -25.27
C HIS A 42 -32.93 3.61 -26.13
N GLU A 43 -34.22 3.41 -26.37
CA GLU A 43 -35.10 4.29 -27.16
C GLU A 43 -36.45 4.42 -26.44
N GLU A 44 -37.19 5.50 -26.70
CA GLU A 44 -38.57 5.63 -26.21
C GLU A 44 -39.49 4.61 -26.90
N LEU A 45 -40.46 4.07 -26.15
CA LEU A 45 -41.42 3.11 -26.68
C LEU A 45 -42.45 3.83 -27.55
N GLN A 46 -42.42 3.58 -28.86
CA GLN A 46 -43.38 4.14 -29.82
C GLN A 46 -44.78 3.52 -29.71
N GLU A 47 -44.86 2.22 -29.39
CA GLU A 47 -46.12 1.50 -29.16
C GLU A 47 -46.08 0.88 -27.75
N PRO A 48 -46.48 1.63 -26.70
CA PRO A 48 -46.56 1.07 -25.37
C PRO A 48 -47.72 0.07 -25.27
N LEU A 49 -47.57 -0.95 -24.43
CA LEU A 49 -48.66 -1.91 -24.17
C LEU A 49 -49.95 -1.18 -23.76
N PRO A 50 -51.11 -1.58 -24.32
CA PRO A 50 -52.38 -0.95 -23.98
C PRO A 50 -52.76 -1.25 -22.53
N ASN A 51 -52.53 -0.26 -21.66
CA ASN A 51 -52.75 -0.35 -20.22
C ASN A 51 -54.15 0.15 -19.79
N THR A 52 -54.98 0.56 -20.74
CA THR A 52 -56.28 1.21 -20.54
C THR A 52 -57.31 0.32 -19.86
N ASP A 53 -57.18 -1.01 -19.94
CA ASP A 53 -58.16 -1.94 -19.35
C ASP A 53 -57.74 -2.56 -18.02
N ASN A 54 -56.57 -2.18 -17.50
CA ASN A 54 -56.09 -2.69 -16.22
C ASN A 54 -56.92 -2.11 -15.04
N PRO A 55 -57.66 -2.94 -14.27
CA PRO A 55 -58.50 -2.47 -13.17
C PRO A 55 -57.74 -1.76 -12.07
N TRP A 56 -56.48 -2.17 -11.81
CA TRP A 56 -55.61 -1.54 -10.81
C TRP A 56 -55.24 -0.12 -11.21
N LEU A 57 -54.85 0.08 -12.48
CA LEU A 57 -54.51 1.42 -12.99
C LEU A 57 -55.74 2.34 -12.99
N LYS A 58 -56.93 1.84 -13.33
CA LYS A 58 -58.18 2.61 -13.23
C LYS A 58 -58.45 3.04 -11.78
N PHE A 59 -58.27 2.13 -10.83
CA PHE A 59 -58.44 2.41 -9.41
C PHE A 59 -57.42 3.44 -8.89
N VAL A 60 -56.14 3.25 -9.15
CA VAL A 60 -55.07 4.19 -8.76
C VAL A 60 -55.31 5.56 -9.40
N ASN A 61 -55.69 5.61 -10.68
CA ASN A 61 -55.94 6.87 -11.37
C ASN A 61 -57.21 7.60 -10.93
N SER A 62 -58.16 6.89 -10.32
CA SER A 62 -59.39 7.49 -9.79
C SER A 62 -59.18 8.22 -8.45
N SER A 63 -58.05 8.02 -7.78
CA SER A 63 -57.77 8.59 -6.47
C SER A 63 -56.46 9.40 -6.47
N GLN A 64 -56.58 10.70 -6.22
CA GLN A 64 -55.42 11.60 -6.13
C GLN A 64 -54.46 11.17 -5.00
N LEU A 65 -55.00 10.70 -3.88
CA LEU A 65 -54.21 10.21 -2.74
C LEU A 65 -53.32 9.01 -3.12
N LEU A 66 -53.78 8.15 -4.02
CA LEU A 66 -53.00 7.00 -4.49
C LEU A 66 -51.95 7.41 -5.53
N GLN A 67 -52.27 8.36 -6.42
CA GLN A 67 -51.31 8.86 -7.42
C GLN A 67 -50.13 9.61 -6.79
N GLU A 68 -50.37 10.30 -5.67
CA GLU A 68 -49.34 11.04 -4.91
C GLU A 68 -48.67 10.19 -3.83
N SER A 69 -49.10 8.93 -3.64
CA SER A 69 -48.56 8.05 -2.61
C SER A 69 -47.06 7.77 -2.82
N PRO A 70 -46.21 7.98 -1.80
CA PRO A 70 -44.77 7.71 -1.91
C PRO A 70 -44.43 6.21 -1.92
N VAL A 71 -45.41 5.34 -1.63
CA VAL A 71 -45.21 3.88 -1.52
C VAL A 71 -45.48 3.17 -2.85
N LEU A 72 -46.18 3.83 -3.78
CA LEU A 72 -46.51 3.25 -5.08
C LEU A 72 -45.53 3.71 -6.15
N PHE A 73 -44.99 2.76 -6.89
CA PHE A 73 -44.19 3.06 -8.07
C PHE A 73 -45.09 3.58 -9.20
N LYS A 74 -44.72 4.72 -9.78
CA LYS A 74 -45.41 5.29 -10.94
C LYS A 74 -45.07 4.48 -12.19
N ALA A 75 -46.10 4.07 -12.93
CA ALA A 75 -45.92 3.32 -14.16
C ALA A 75 -45.27 4.19 -15.26
N GLN A 76 -44.09 3.77 -15.74
CA GLN A 76 -43.36 4.44 -16.82
C GLN A 76 -43.75 3.84 -18.17
N VAL A 77 -44.91 4.25 -18.69
CA VAL A 77 -45.56 3.58 -19.84
C VAL A 77 -44.78 3.75 -21.15
N ARG A 78 -44.00 4.84 -21.30
CA ARG A 78 -43.26 5.18 -22.53
C ARG A 78 -41.75 4.93 -22.47
N GLN A 79 -41.24 4.47 -21.32
CA GLN A 79 -39.81 4.23 -21.16
C GLN A 79 -39.48 2.77 -21.42
N SER A 80 -38.38 2.51 -22.14
CA SER A 80 -37.82 1.17 -22.29
C SER A 80 -37.22 0.68 -20.97
N LEU A 81 -36.98 -0.63 -20.87
CA LEU A 81 -36.38 -1.23 -19.66
C LEU A 81 -34.98 -0.67 -19.41
N VAL A 82 -34.21 -0.42 -20.48
CA VAL A 82 -32.87 0.17 -20.38
C VAL A 82 -32.93 1.59 -19.81
N GLN A 83 -33.89 2.41 -20.23
CA GLN A 83 -34.07 3.75 -19.68
C GLN A 83 -34.50 3.73 -18.20
N VAL A 84 -35.38 2.81 -17.81
CA VAL A 84 -35.78 2.63 -16.40
C VAL A 84 -34.60 2.14 -15.57
N GLU A 85 -33.77 1.25 -16.12
CA GLU A 85 -32.53 0.81 -15.48
C GLU A 85 -31.55 1.98 -15.30
N ASP A 86 -31.33 2.80 -16.33
CA ASP A 86 -30.45 3.97 -16.24
C ASP A 86 -30.95 4.98 -15.21
N ASN A 87 -32.26 5.21 -15.13
CA ASN A 87 -32.88 6.04 -14.11
C ASN A 87 -32.65 5.48 -12.70
N LEU A 88 -32.84 4.16 -12.52
CA LEU A 88 -32.59 3.48 -11.26
C LEU A 88 -31.11 3.54 -10.87
N ARG A 89 -30.21 3.25 -11.80
CA ARG A 89 -28.77 3.32 -11.61
C ARG A 89 -28.32 4.73 -11.26
N THR A 90 -28.88 5.75 -11.91
CA THR A 90 -28.63 7.15 -11.58
C THR A 90 -29.09 7.47 -10.16
N ALA A 91 -30.30 7.04 -9.78
CA ALA A 91 -30.80 7.25 -8.42
C ALA A 91 -29.92 6.56 -7.36
N ILE A 92 -29.48 5.32 -7.62
CA ILE A 92 -28.55 4.58 -6.75
C ILE A 92 -27.21 5.31 -6.66
N ASN A 93 -26.64 5.73 -7.79
CA ASN A 93 -25.38 6.46 -7.82
C ASN A 93 -25.47 7.77 -7.02
N VAL A 94 -26.56 8.52 -7.16
CA VAL A 94 -26.79 9.74 -6.35
C VAL A 94 -26.87 9.40 -4.86
N ALA A 95 -27.61 8.34 -4.51
CA ALA A 95 -27.71 7.89 -3.12
C ALA A 95 -26.37 7.45 -2.52
N LEU A 96 -25.47 6.86 -3.33
CA LEU A 96 -24.15 6.37 -2.88
C LEU A 96 -23.05 7.46 -2.91
N THR A 97 -23.16 8.45 -3.79
CA THR A 97 -22.21 9.57 -3.91
C THR A 97 -22.48 10.70 -2.92
N LYS A 98 -23.73 10.89 -2.51
CA LYS A 98 -24.08 11.93 -1.54
C LYS A 98 -23.38 11.74 -0.17
N PRO A 99 -23.29 10.52 0.40
CA PRO A 99 -22.51 10.27 1.61
C PRO A 99 -21.04 10.63 1.46
N SER A 100 -20.38 10.30 0.34
CA SER A 100 -18.97 10.62 0.15
C SER A 100 -18.73 12.13 0.11
N SER A 101 -19.61 12.90 -0.54
CA SER A 101 -19.55 14.36 -0.52
C SER A 101 -19.81 14.93 0.88
N ALA A 102 -20.80 14.40 1.60
CA ALA A 102 -21.13 14.87 2.94
C ALA A 102 -20.00 14.58 3.94
N ILE A 103 -19.44 13.37 3.89
CA ILE A 103 -18.27 12.97 4.69
C ILE A 103 -17.06 13.84 4.32
N GLY A 104 -16.77 14.00 3.02
CA GLY A 104 -15.66 14.83 2.56
C GLY A 104 -15.75 16.28 3.04
N GLN A 105 -16.95 16.87 3.02
CA GLN A 105 -17.19 18.23 3.56
C GLN A 105 -17.14 18.29 5.10
N SER A 106 -17.36 17.17 5.78
CA SER A 106 -17.23 17.10 7.24
C SER A 106 -15.77 17.02 7.72
N LEU A 107 -14.85 16.60 6.85
CA LEU A 107 -13.42 16.55 7.16
C LEU A 107 -12.81 17.95 7.10
N GLN A 108 -12.24 18.40 8.21
CA GLN A 108 -11.50 19.65 8.29
C GLN A 108 -10.02 19.36 8.59
N CYS A 109 -9.13 20.09 7.93
CA CYS A 109 -7.71 20.01 8.24
C CYS A 109 -7.46 20.65 9.62
N SER A 110 -7.19 19.83 10.63
CA SER A 110 -6.91 20.31 11.99
C SER A 110 -5.53 20.95 12.12
N GLY A 111 -4.60 20.62 11.22
CA GLY A 111 -3.23 21.11 11.27
C GLY A 111 -2.43 20.61 10.07
N SER A 112 -1.41 21.37 9.72
CA SER A 112 -0.42 21.03 8.71
C SER A 112 0.95 21.34 9.27
N SER A 113 1.90 20.43 9.13
CA SER A 113 3.25 20.59 9.63
C SER A 113 4.27 20.26 8.55
N TYR A 114 5.29 21.10 8.45
CA TYR A 114 6.33 20.95 7.45
C TYR A 114 7.48 20.07 7.99
N LEU A 115 7.68 18.91 7.37
CA LEU A 115 8.69 17.94 7.84
C LEU A 115 10.10 18.31 7.37
N PHE A 116 10.33 18.38 6.05
CA PHE A 116 11.63 18.71 5.44
C PHE A 116 11.50 19.11 3.97
N THR A 117 12.53 19.77 3.44
CA THR A 117 12.73 19.98 2.00
C THR A 117 13.69 18.92 1.47
N TYR A 118 13.33 18.27 0.38
CA TYR A 118 14.24 17.38 -0.35
C TYR A 118 14.45 17.93 -1.76
N GLN A 119 15.70 18.19 -2.12
CA GLN A 119 16.07 18.54 -3.49
C GLN A 119 16.28 17.24 -4.26
N ASN A 120 15.51 17.05 -5.32
CA ASN A 120 15.66 15.88 -6.16
C ASN A 120 16.96 16.02 -6.96
N MET A 121 17.94 15.17 -6.66
CA MET A 121 19.19 15.09 -7.43
C MET A 121 18.87 14.62 -8.85
N ASP A 122 19.55 15.17 -9.85
CA ASP A 122 19.33 14.83 -11.27
C ASP A 122 19.51 13.33 -11.53
N GLU A 123 18.79 12.78 -12.52
CA GLU A 123 18.80 11.35 -12.92
C GLU A 123 20.22 10.79 -13.19
N LYS A 124 21.21 11.65 -13.45
CA LYS A 124 22.62 11.25 -13.65
C LYS A 124 23.32 10.86 -12.34
N GLU A 125 22.94 11.44 -11.21
CA GLU A 125 23.41 11.06 -9.88
C GLU A 125 22.61 9.90 -9.27
N GLU A 126 21.50 9.49 -9.89
CA GLU A 126 20.76 8.27 -9.51
C GLU A 126 21.60 6.99 -9.70
N LYS A 127 22.73 7.09 -10.43
CA LYS A 127 23.79 6.08 -10.48
C LYS A 127 24.61 5.99 -9.19
N ASN A 128 24.71 7.07 -8.41
CA ASN A 128 25.14 7.01 -7.03
C ASN A 128 23.96 6.48 -6.21
N LYS A 129 24.17 5.32 -5.59
CA LYS A 129 23.17 4.44 -4.96
C LYS A 129 22.43 5.02 -3.73
N LEU A 130 22.30 6.34 -3.62
CA LEU A 130 21.65 7.02 -2.51
C LEU A 130 20.13 6.84 -2.61
N LEU A 131 19.55 6.30 -1.56
CA LEU A 131 18.12 6.04 -1.46
C LEU A 131 17.38 7.31 -1.08
N LYS A 132 16.18 7.51 -1.66
CA LYS A 132 15.32 8.63 -1.28
C LYS A 132 14.99 8.58 0.22
N PRO A 133 14.73 9.74 0.85
CA PRO A 133 14.24 9.81 2.23
C PRO A 133 13.11 8.82 2.50
N LYS A 134 13.19 8.15 3.66
CA LYS A 134 12.23 7.11 4.05
C LYS A 134 11.11 7.71 4.86
N PHE A 135 9.92 7.14 4.70
CA PHE A 135 8.71 7.61 5.38
C PHE A 135 7.81 6.40 5.68
N THR A 136 7.40 6.26 6.94
CA THR A 136 6.45 5.24 7.37
C THR A 136 5.57 5.80 8.49
N HIS A 137 4.37 5.27 8.65
CA HIS A 137 3.45 5.68 9.71
C HIS A 137 2.75 4.46 10.30
N PHE A 138 2.28 4.61 11.54
CA PHE A 138 1.50 3.59 12.22
C PHE A 138 0.54 4.26 13.20
N THR A 139 -0.70 3.79 13.24
CA THR A 139 -1.72 4.30 14.16
C THR A 139 -2.01 3.26 15.23
N VAL A 140 -1.81 3.65 16.48
CA VAL A 140 -2.12 2.84 17.66
C VAL A 140 -3.48 3.28 18.20
N CYS A 141 -4.43 2.36 18.29
CA CYS A 141 -5.82 2.66 18.70
C CYS A 141 -6.14 2.21 20.15
N ASN A 142 -5.14 2.16 21.02
CA ASN A 142 -5.30 1.78 22.42
C ASN A 142 -5.77 2.97 23.29
N GLN A 143 -5.77 2.84 24.62
CA GLN A 143 -6.29 3.87 25.54
C GLN A 143 -5.61 5.24 25.44
N GLN A 144 -4.35 5.32 24.98
CA GLN A 144 -3.62 6.59 24.79
C GLN A 144 -3.60 7.07 23.32
N ALA A 145 -4.19 6.29 22.42
CA ALA A 145 -4.21 6.37 20.96
C ALA A 145 -3.32 7.46 20.32
N TYR A 146 -2.21 7.01 19.72
CA TYR A 146 -1.24 7.86 19.02
C TYR A 146 -1.14 7.46 17.54
N GLN A 147 -0.97 8.46 16.69
CA GLN A 147 -0.44 8.32 15.35
C GLN A 147 1.05 8.60 15.38
N TYR A 148 1.85 7.63 14.94
CA TYR A 148 3.29 7.76 14.79
C TYR A 148 3.65 7.93 13.33
N VAL A 149 4.61 8.81 13.09
CA VAL A 149 5.23 9.05 11.78
C VAL A 149 6.74 8.98 11.96
N VAL A 150 7.40 8.19 11.13
CA VAL A 150 8.84 7.99 11.16
C VAL A 150 9.41 8.33 9.80
N PHE A 151 10.46 9.15 9.78
CA PHE A 151 11.09 9.54 8.53
C PHE A 151 12.59 9.82 8.65
N THR A 152 13.31 9.73 7.53
CA THR A 152 14.65 10.30 7.39
C THR A 152 14.56 11.61 6.61
N ALA A 153 15.43 12.57 6.92
CA ALA A 153 15.45 13.87 6.23
C ALA A 153 16.45 13.93 5.07
N SER A 154 17.46 13.06 5.11
CA SER A 154 18.50 12.89 4.10
C SER A 154 18.32 11.58 3.35
N CYS A 155 19.03 11.44 2.22
CA CYS A 155 19.13 10.18 1.50
C CYS A 155 19.78 9.11 2.36
N SER A 156 19.37 7.85 2.20
CA SER A 156 20.03 6.74 2.90
C SER A 156 21.38 6.40 2.25
N PRO A 157 22.42 6.06 3.04
CA PRO A 157 22.40 5.91 4.49
C PRO A 157 22.31 7.26 5.24
N SER A 158 21.37 7.38 6.18
CA SER A 158 21.11 8.59 6.97
C SER A 158 21.71 8.48 8.37
N ASP A 159 22.25 9.57 8.93
CA ASP A 159 22.75 9.58 10.31
C ASP A 159 21.62 9.59 11.35
N TYR A 160 20.44 10.09 10.96
CA TYR A 160 19.32 10.32 11.86
C TYR A 160 18.00 9.80 11.32
N LEU A 161 17.17 9.38 12.27
CA LEU A 161 15.77 9.05 12.09
C LEU A 161 14.93 9.98 12.96
N TYR A 162 13.79 10.44 12.47
CA TYR A 162 12.88 11.30 13.20
C TYR A 162 11.61 10.52 13.52
N LEU A 163 11.23 10.47 14.80
CA LEU A 163 9.99 9.87 15.27
C LEU A 163 9.06 10.98 15.78
N VAL A 164 7.96 11.16 15.07
CA VAL A 164 6.87 12.08 15.40
C VAL A 164 5.71 11.29 15.95
N ARG A 165 5.07 11.80 17.01
CA ARG A 165 3.83 11.26 17.54
C ARG A 165 2.78 12.35 17.72
N GLN A 166 1.53 11.99 17.51
CA GLN A 166 0.39 12.89 17.67
C GLN A 166 -0.77 12.09 18.28
N LYS A 167 -1.44 12.64 19.29
CA LYS A 167 -2.64 12.00 19.87
C LYS A 167 -3.78 12.01 18.84
N THR A 168 -4.47 10.89 18.68
CA THR A 168 -5.61 10.77 17.74
C THR A 168 -6.87 11.44 18.27
N HIS A 169 -6.99 11.59 19.59
CA HIS A 169 -8.05 12.35 20.23
C HIS A 169 -7.58 13.80 20.42
N ALA A 170 -8.06 14.69 19.56
CA ALA A 170 -7.99 16.11 19.80
C ALA A 170 -8.85 16.43 21.04
N GLY A 171 -8.21 16.76 22.15
CA GLY A 171 -8.88 17.53 23.19
C GLY A 171 -9.27 18.91 22.66
N SER A 172 -9.91 19.72 23.49
CA SER A 172 -10.23 21.12 23.16
C SER A 172 -9.00 22.01 22.89
N ASP A 173 -7.81 21.53 23.25
CA ASP A 173 -6.51 22.08 22.83
C ASP A 173 -6.01 21.25 21.66
N GLY A 174 -5.61 21.90 20.56
CA GLY A 174 -5.20 21.25 19.31
C GLY A 174 -4.22 20.08 19.54
N ALA A 175 -4.25 19.08 18.66
CA ALA A 175 -3.46 17.86 18.83
C ALA A 175 -1.97 18.20 19.01
N ASP A 176 -1.45 17.96 20.22
CA ASP A 176 -0.05 18.14 20.56
C ASP A 176 0.79 17.17 19.71
N ILE A 177 1.57 17.73 18.80
CA ILE A 177 2.58 16.98 18.03
C ILE A 177 3.86 16.99 18.85
N SER A 178 4.51 15.84 18.99
CA SER A 178 5.81 15.75 19.63
C SER A 178 6.79 15.00 18.76
N ILE A 179 8.07 15.36 18.83
CA ILE A 179 9.12 14.81 17.97
C ILE A 179 10.38 14.46 18.77
N VAL A 180 11.07 13.41 18.35
CA VAL A 180 12.38 13.04 18.84
C VAL A 180 13.27 12.60 17.67
N LYS A 181 14.58 12.81 17.79
CA LYS A 181 15.59 12.35 16.83
C LYS A 181 16.31 11.12 17.39
N LEU A 182 16.46 10.09 16.57
CA LEU A 182 17.16 8.85 16.91
C LEU A 182 18.43 8.72 16.09
N LYS A 183 19.50 8.28 16.74
CA LYS A 183 20.76 7.83 16.15
C LYS A 183 21.11 6.44 16.70
N PHE A 184 22.07 5.77 16.07
CA PHE A 184 22.52 4.44 16.46
C PHE A 184 24.04 4.43 16.60
N GLY A 185 24.51 4.43 17.84
CA GLY A 185 25.92 4.22 18.20
C GLY A 185 26.24 2.73 18.31
N CYS A 186 26.94 2.34 19.37
CA CYS A 186 27.17 0.93 19.70
C CYS A 186 25.84 0.21 19.98
N LEU A 187 25.66 -1.00 19.43
CA LEU A 187 24.47 -1.82 19.68
C LEU A 187 24.67 -2.69 20.92
N GLY A 188 23.87 -2.45 21.95
CA GLY A 188 23.92 -3.15 23.23
C GLY A 188 25.11 -2.81 24.13
N THR A 189 25.07 -3.34 25.35
CA THR A 189 26.14 -3.19 26.35
C THR A 189 26.94 -4.48 26.43
N THR A 190 27.89 -4.70 25.53
CA THR A 190 28.87 -5.78 25.73
C THR A 190 29.81 -5.39 26.86
N ASN A 191 29.84 -6.15 27.95
CA ASN A 191 30.96 -6.13 28.90
C ASN A 191 32.22 -6.46 28.11
N ARG A 192 33.00 -5.41 27.80
CA ARG A 192 34.09 -5.37 26.82
C ARG A 192 35.33 -6.18 27.24
N GLU A 193 35.22 -7.01 28.28
CA GLU A 193 36.35 -7.65 28.96
C GLU A 193 36.59 -9.12 28.56
N GLU A 194 35.65 -9.80 27.89
CA GLU A 194 35.78 -11.27 27.65
C GLU A 194 35.90 -11.72 26.19
N SER A 195 35.78 -10.85 25.19
CA SER A 195 35.99 -11.24 23.78
C SER A 195 37.09 -10.41 23.13
N GLY A 196 38.25 -11.01 22.91
CA GLY A 196 39.41 -10.40 22.22
C GLY A 196 39.20 -10.21 20.71
N ARG A 197 37.99 -9.90 20.26
CA ARG A 197 37.68 -9.52 18.87
C ARG A 197 37.27 -8.05 18.85
N ASP A 198 38.06 -7.24 18.15
CA ASP A 198 37.86 -5.81 17.91
C ASP A 198 36.76 -5.57 16.86
N ASP A 199 35.58 -6.18 17.08
CA ASP A 199 34.46 -6.27 16.12
C ASP A 199 33.25 -5.40 16.54
N SER A 200 33.49 -4.43 17.43
CA SER A 200 32.45 -3.50 17.88
C SER A 200 32.43 -2.26 16.98
N CYS A 201 31.38 -2.11 16.19
CA CYS A 201 31.14 -0.87 15.47
C CYS A 201 30.53 0.17 16.42
N ASP A 202 31.15 1.35 16.50
CA ASP A 202 30.71 2.42 17.40
C ASP A 202 29.62 3.33 16.79
N THR A 203 29.37 3.22 15.49
CA THR A 203 28.47 4.12 14.76
C THR A 203 27.79 3.43 13.59
N HIS A 204 26.47 3.60 13.50
CA HIS A 204 25.65 3.02 12.45
C HIS A 204 24.87 4.09 11.69
N LYS A 205 24.70 3.88 10.39
CA LYS A 205 23.84 4.70 9.51
C LYS A 205 22.56 3.95 9.18
N ILE A 206 21.48 4.67 8.95
CA ILE A 206 20.15 4.13 8.69
C ILE A 206 19.93 3.97 7.18
N LEU A 207 19.74 2.74 6.72
CA LEU A 207 19.39 2.42 5.34
C LEU A 207 17.88 2.52 5.10
N ASP A 208 17.10 1.93 5.99
CA ASP A 208 15.66 1.82 5.83
C ASP A 208 14.93 1.65 7.16
N VAL A 209 13.62 1.85 7.16
CA VAL A 209 12.80 1.80 8.38
C VAL A 209 11.35 1.42 8.09
N ALA A 210 10.76 0.62 8.95
CA ALA A 210 9.35 0.22 8.86
C ALA A 210 8.82 -0.22 10.24
N PHE A 211 7.53 -0.02 10.50
CA PHE A 211 6.90 -0.55 11.71
C PHE A 211 6.73 -2.06 11.59
N TYR A 212 7.20 -2.80 12.59
CA TYR A 212 6.90 -4.23 12.71
C TYR A 212 5.48 -4.44 13.25
N ASN A 213 5.18 -3.73 14.34
CA ASN A 213 3.89 -3.70 14.99
C ASN A 213 3.72 -2.35 15.75
N GLN A 214 2.75 -2.27 16.65
CA GLN A 214 2.45 -1.07 17.44
C GLN A 214 3.52 -0.71 18.49
N GLU A 215 4.40 -1.64 18.86
CA GLU A 215 5.40 -1.50 19.92
C GLU A 215 6.83 -1.47 19.40
N LYS A 216 7.08 -2.08 18.23
CA LYS A 216 8.41 -2.29 17.67
C LYS A 216 8.56 -1.62 16.30
N LEU A 217 9.64 -0.87 16.16
CA LEU A 217 10.11 -0.28 14.91
C LEU A 217 11.29 -1.11 14.39
N SER A 218 11.17 -1.65 13.19
CA SER A 218 12.29 -2.30 12.52
C SER A 218 13.14 -1.26 11.81
N VAL A 219 14.45 -1.35 11.96
CA VAL A 219 15.42 -0.46 11.33
C VAL A 219 16.49 -1.30 10.67
N LEU A 220 16.80 -0.98 9.42
CA LEU A 220 17.94 -1.55 8.71
C LEU A 220 19.09 -0.56 8.82
N LEU A 221 20.14 -0.98 9.51
CA LEU A 221 21.34 -0.21 9.79
C LEU A 221 22.50 -0.68 8.90
N LEU A 222 23.52 0.17 8.79
CA LEU A 222 24.79 -0.10 8.13
C LEU A 222 25.90 0.35 9.08
N GLU A 223 26.79 -0.57 9.45
CA GLU A 223 27.99 -0.24 10.22
C GLU A 223 28.87 0.76 9.46
N ASP A 224 29.37 1.81 10.13
CA ASP A 224 30.25 2.80 9.50
C ASP A 224 31.71 2.31 9.44
N GLN A 225 31.92 1.20 8.72
CA GLN A 225 33.21 0.57 8.47
C GLN A 225 33.49 0.45 6.97
N LEU A 226 34.74 0.12 6.59
CA LEU A 226 35.23 0.13 5.19
C LEU A 226 34.37 -0.73 4.23
N ASP A 227 33.75 -1.80 4.72
CA ASP A 227 32.88 -2.70 3.95
C ASP A 227 31.42 -2.75 4.43
N GLY A 228 31.03 -1.88 5.38
CA GLY A 228 29.69 -1.67 5.90
C GLY A 228 28.81 -2.92 6.02
N LEU A 229 28.79 -3.54 7.21
CA LEU A 229 27.94 -4.69 7.50
C LEU A 229 26.49 -4.23 7.76
N PRO A 230 25.49 -4.74 7.04
CA PRO A 230 24.10 -4.40 7.34
C PRO A 230 23.63 -5.10 8.60
N VAL A 231 22.83 -4.40 9.41
CA VAL A 231 22.24 -4.94 10.64
C VAL A 231 20.74 -4.73 10.62
N LEU A 232 19.96 -5.79 10.82
CA LEU A 232 18.52 -5.69 11.02
C LEU A 232 18.25 -5.57 12.53
N ALA A 233 17.61 -4.49 12.94
CA ALA A 233 17.40 -4.11 14.33
C ALA A 233 15.91 -3.90 14.64
N GLN A 234 15.48 -4.24 15.86
CA GLN A 234 14.15 -3.97 16.41
C GLN A 234 14.24 -3.00 17.58
N VAL A 235 13.69 -1.81 17.42
CA VAL A 235 13.65 -0.77 18.46
C VAL A 235 12.28 -0.78 19.12
N SER A 236 12.25 -0.96 20.44
CA SER A 236 11.03 -0.79 21.23
C SER A 236 10.70 0.70 21.35
N ILE A 237 9.51 1.10 20.89
CA ILE A 237 9.02 2.48 20.99
C ILE A 237 8.78 2.84 22.46
N SER A 238 8.43 1.86 23.29
CA SER A 238 8.23 2.05 24.74
C SER A 238 9.51 2.39 25.50
N ASN A 239 10.69 2.19 24.91
CA ASN A 239 11.96 2.59 25.52
C ASN A 239 12.24 4.09 25.36
N ILE A 240 11.43 4.80 24.58
CA ILE A 240 11.53 6.25 24.40
C ILE A 240 10.54 6.90 25.38
N GLU A 241 11.06 7.53 26.42
CA GLU A 241 10.27 8.14 27.49
C GLU A 241 9.51 9.39 27.01
N ASP A 242 8.47 9.80 27.73
CA ASP A 242 7.62 10.92 27.27
C ASP A 242 8.32 12.28 27.30
N ASP A 243 9.22 12.49 28.26
CA ASP A 243 10.02 13.71 28.45
C ASP A 243 11.14 13.87 27.41
N GLN A 244 11.47 12.79 26.70
CA GLN A 244 12.42 12.75 25.61
C GLN A 244 11.90 13.36 24.32
N PHE A 245 10.58 13.56 24.21
CA PHE A 245 9.96 14.19 23.04
C PHE A 245 9.87 15.70 23.22
N ASN A 246 10.32 16.45 22.22
CA ASN A 246 10.06 17.88 22.15
C ASN A 246 8.63 18.13 21.65
N LEU A 247 7.88 18.95 22.38
CA LEU A 247 6.59 19.44 21.93
C LEU A 247 6.79 20.39 20.72
N VAL A 248 5.99 20.20 19.69
CA VAL A 248 5.95 21.05 18.49
C VAL A 248 4.74 21.99 18.62
N PRO A 249 4.94 23.30 18.79
CA PRO A 249 3.85 24.25 18.83
C PRO A 249 3.04 24.24 17.53
N ASN A 250 1.71 24.23 17.66
CA ASN A 250 0.80 24.34 16.52
C ASN A 250 0.94 25.71 15.83
N GLY A 251 0.92 25.72 14.50
CA GLY A 251 0.89 26.94 13.68
C GLY A 251 2.25 27.56 13.32
N GLN A 252 3.38 26.93 13.68
CA GLN A 252 4.69 27.33 13.15
C GLN A 252 4.96 26.68 11.80
N GLU A 253 5.33 27.48 10.81
CA GLU A 253 5.71 27.02 9.46
C GLU A 253 7.13 26.41 9.40
N ASP A 254 7.91 26.54 10.49
CA ASP A 254 9.29 26.10 10.52
C ASP A 254 9.42 24.58 10.42
N CYS A 255 10.29 24.18 9.50
CA CYS A 255 10.68 22.80 9.22
C CYS A 255 11.09 22.05 10.49
N PHE A 256 10.55 20.85 10.71
CA PHE A 256 10.91 20.02 11.87
C PHE A 256 12.41 19.83 11.99
N THR A 257 13.10 19.52 10.89
CA THR A 257 14.54 19.20 10.91
C THR A 257 15.45 20.39 11.17
N GLN A 258 14.95 21.62 11.15
CA GLN A 258 15.71 22.84 11.46
C GLN A 258 15.65 23.20 12.95
N ARG A 259 14.82 22.52 13.73
CA ARG A 259 14.66 22.74 15.16
C ARG A 259 15.76 22.03 15.95
N ASP A 260 16.03 22.53 17.14
CA ASP A 260 16.85 21.83 18.12
C ASP A 260 16.03 20.68 18.73
N ILE A 261 16.12 19.51 18.09
CA ILE A 261 15.41 18.30 18.48
C ILE A 261 16.32 17.44 19.33
N HIS A 262 15.80 16.99 20.47
CA HIS A 262 16.45 16.06 21.37
C HIS A 262 16.86 14.79 20.60
N CYS A 263 18.14 14.44 20.71
CA CYS A 263 18.76 13.33 19.99
C CYS A 263 19.13 12.21 20.94
N ILE A 264 18.57 11.03 20.71
CA ILE A 264 18.76 9.84 21.55
C ILE A 264 19.50 8.78 20.79
N ASP A 265 20.42 8.12 21.48
CA ASP A 265 21.05 6.92 20.99
C ASP A 265 20.18 5.70 21.32
N ALA A 266 19.59 5.10 20.29
CA ALA A 266 18.74 3.94 20.44
C ALA A 266 19.54 2.62 20.50
N GLY A 267 20.86 2.64 20.27
CA GLY A 267 21.72 1.46 20.23
C GLY A 267 22.03 0.83 21.61
N PRO A 268 22.50 1.60 22.62
CA PRO A 268 22.89 1.05 23.91
C PRO A 268 21.83 0.22 24.65
N PRO A 269 20.52 0.60 24.67
CA PRO A 269 19.51 -0.19 25.37
C PRO A 269 19.06 -1.46 24.60
N MET A 270 19.64 -1.75 23.43
CA MET A 270 19.27 -2.93 22.65
C MET A 270 19.93 -4.20 23.16
N GLU A 271 19.12 -5.22 23.44
CA GLU A 271 19.65 -6.55 23.75
C GLU A 271 20.10 -7.28 22.47
N PRO A 272 21.08 -8.20 22.56
CA PRO A 272 21.55 -8.99 21.40
C PRO A 272 20.46 -9.72 20.61
N MET A 273 19.36 -10.13 21.26
CA MET A 273 18.24 -10.80 20.59
C MET A 273 17.46 -9.86 19.64
N TYR A 274 17.57 -8.54 19.80
CA TYR A 274 16.81 -7.57 19.02
C TYR A 274 17.57 -7.03 17.81
N TYR A 275 18.77 -7.52 17.52
CA TYR A 275 19.47 -7.18 16.30
C TYR A 275 20.24 -8.37 15.74
N ARG A 276 20.38 -8.41 14.42
CA ARG A 276 21.14 -9.43 13.70
C ARG A 276 21.99 -8.78 12.61
N ARG A 277 23.27 -9.10 12.60
CA ARG A 277 24.19 -8.78 11.51
C ARG A 277 23.88 -9.66 10.30
N LEU A 278 23.75 -9.06 9.12
CA LEU A 278 23.36 -9.74 7.90
C LEU A 278 24.62 -10.13 7.12
N GLU A 279 25.19 -11.28 7.46
CA GLU A 279 26.38 -11.80 6.80
C GLU A 279 26.12 -12.20 5.34
N ASN A 280 27.16 -12.11 4.52
CA ASN A 280 27.12 -12.45 3.08
C ASN A 280 26.02 -11.71 2.29
N MET A 281 25.59 -10.56 2.79
CA MET A 281 24.50 -9.77 2.21
C MET A 281 24.87 -8.29 2.14
N LYS A 282 24.67 -7.70 0.97
CA LYS A 282 24.63 -6.23 0.81
C LYS A 282 23.18 -5.82 0.80
N ALA A 283 22.67 -5.33 1.92
CA ALA A 283 21.28 -4.95 2.05
C ALA A 283 20.99 -3.60 1.36
N TYR A 284 19.73 -3.38 1.01
CA TYR A 284 19.28 -2.15 0.35
C TYR A 284 18.02 -1.59 0.97
N SER A 285 16.99 -2.43 1.10
CA SER A 285 15.72 -2.07 1.71
C SER A 285 15.13 -3.31 2.34
N PHE A 286 14.08 -3.16 3.13
CA PHE A 286 13.37 -4.31 3.67
C PHE A 286 11.87 -4.05 3.77
N ALA A 287 11.13 -5.12 4.00
CA ALA A 287 9.72 -5.10 4.39
C ALA A 287 9.53 -6.04 5.59
N VAL A 288 8.61 -5.71 6.48
CA VAL A 288 8.31 -6.51 7.67
C VAL A 288 6.83 -6.77 7.81
N SER A 289 6.49 -7.85 8.50
CA SER A 289 5.13 -8.18 8.88
C SER A 289 5.12 -8.75 10.30
N GLY A 290 4.67 -7.95 11.26
CA GLY A 290 4.50 -8.41 12.64
C GLY A 290 3.44 -9.50 12.80
N THR A 291 2.42 -9.53 11.94
CA THR A 291 1.39 -10.60 11.99
C THR A 291 1.89 -11.94 11.48
N ARG A 292 2.93 -11.94 10.65
CA ARG A 292 3.55 -13.15 10.09
C ARG A 292 4.91 -13.46 10.72
N HIS A 293 5.34 -12.63 11.68
CA HIS A 293 6.63 -12.73 12.34
C HIS A 293 7.82 -12.83 11.37
N VAL A 294 7.79 -12.06 10.28
CA VAL A 294 8.80 -12.13 9.20
C VAL A 294 9.35 -10.77 8.81
N ALA A 295 10.61 -10.77 8.38
CA ALA A 295 11.25 -9.69 7.64
C ALA A 295 11.77 -10.20 6.29
N CYS A 296 11.68 -9.36 5.26
CA CYS A 296 12.19 -9.64 3.92
C CYS A 296 13.16 -8.53 3.54
N VAL A 297 14.43 -8.85 3.38
CA VAL A 297 15.47 -7.88 3.06
C VAL A 297 15.87 -8.04 1.59
N LEU A 298 15.85 -6.92 0.85
CA LEU A 298 16.26 -6.82 -0.54
C LEU A 298 17.76 -6.53 -0.62
N PHE A 299 18.47 -7.25 -1.49
CA PHE A 299 19.88 -7.00 -1.75
C PHE A 299 20.07 -5.72 -2.58
N SER A 300 21.26 -5.10 -2.51
CA SER A 300 21.61 -3.92 -3.33
C SER A 300 21.60 -4.18 -4.83
N SER A 301 21.64 -5.45 -5.26
CA SER A 301 21.41 -5.84 -6.67
C SER A 301 19.97 -5.62 -7.13
N ARG A 302 19.02 -5.48 -6.20
CA ARG A 302 17.57 -5.44 -6.40
C ARG A 302 16.98 -6.68 -7.09
N ARG A 303 17.72 -7.79 -7.11
CA ARG A 303 17.33 -9.05 -7.78
C ARG A 303 17.21 -10.24 -6.84
N ARG A 304 17.81 -10.15 -5.66
CA ARG A 304 17.75 -11.18 -4.60
C ARG A 304 17.09 -10.60 -3.37
N VAL A 305 16.33 -11.45 -2.68
CA VAL A 305 15.74 -11.17 -1.37
C VAL A 305 16.11 -12.30 -0.41
N ARG A 306 16.22 -12.00 0.88
CA ARG A 306 16.37 -13.00 1.94
C ARG A 306 15.27 -12.79 2.98
N LEU A 307 14.65 -13.88 3.41
CA LEU A 307 13.59 -13.89 4.41
C LEU A 307 14.18 -14.25 5.77
N PHE A 308 13.70 -13.58 6.81
CA PHE A 308 14.08 -13.81 8.19
C PHE A 308 12.82 -14.02 9.03
N LEU A 309 12.83 -15.02 9.89
CA LEU A 309 11.84 -15.19 10.94
C LEU A 309 12.29 -14.39 12.15
N MET A 310 11.42 -13.54 12.68
CA MET A 310 11.78 -12.58 13.73
C MET A 310 11.63 -13.12 15.16
N ASP A 311 10.94 -14.26 15.31
CA ASP A 311 10.58 -14.85 16.61
C ASP A 311 11.16 -16.27 16.81
N ALA A 312 11.96 -16.77 15.86
CA ALA A 312 12.69 -18.01 16.05
C ALA A 312 13.98 -17.70 16.81
N GLU A 313 14.17 -18.32 17.97
CA GLU A 313 15.51 -18.46 18.54
C GLU A 313 16.36 -19.15 17.45
N ASP A 314 17.50 -18.57 17.10
CA ASP A 314 18.42 -19.18 16.14
C ASP A 314 19.00 -20.45 16.77
N ASP A 315 18.24 -21.54 16.73
CA ASP A 315 18.82 -22.87 16.79
C ASP A 315 19.74 -22.96 15.57
N GLU A 316 21.04 -23.16 15.82
CA GLU A 316 22.19 -23.04 14.91
C GLU A 316 22.17 -23.99 13.68
N ASP A 317 21.10 -24.01 12.92
CA ASP A 317 20.99 -24.68 11.62
C ASP A 317 20.63 -23.60 10.58
N GLU A 318 21.63 -22.79 10.18
CA GLU A 318 21.57 -21.85 9.07
C GLU A 318 21.42 -22.59 7.72
N ASP A 319 20.28 -23.25 7.49
CA ASP A 319 19.84 -23.59 6.14
C ASP A 319 19.21 -22.33 5.54
N ASP A 320 20.08 -21.48 4.99
CA ASP A 320 19.78 -20.34 4.12
C ASP A 320 18.67 -20.73 3.12
N THR A 321 17.41 -20.49 3.47
CA THR A 321 16.29 -20.73 2.57
C THR A 321 16.24 -19.59 1.56
N GLU A 322 17.22 -19.55 0.65
CA GLU A 322 17.26 -18.64 -0.48
C GLU A 322 16.16 -19.05 -1.47
N LEU A 323 14.94 -18.57 -1.24
CA LEU A 323 13.87 -18.66 -2.21
C LEU A 323 14.20 -17.76 -3.40
N SER A 324 14.92 -18.30 -4.38
CA SER A 324 15.01 -17.73 -5.72
C SER A 324 13.62 -17.77 -6.35
N ILE A 325 12.90 -16.64 -6.31
CA ILE A 325 11.66 -16.48 -7.09
C ILE A 325 12.07 -16.28 -8.56
N GLN A 326 12.41 -17.37 -9.23
CA GLN A 326 12.48 -17.47 -10.68
C GLN A 326 11.31 -18.34 -11.16
N SER A 327 10.11 -17.77 -11.27
CA SER A 327 9.09 -18.23 -12.23
C SER A 327 7.75 -17.50 -12.03
N THR A 328 7.63 -16.33 -12.66
CA THR A 328 6.34 -15.89 -13.22
C THR A 328 6.55 -15.68 -14.72
N GLN A 329 6.68 -16.78 -15.45
CA GLN A 329 6.45 -16.82 -16.89
C GLN A 329 6.19 -18.27 -17.33
N ASP A 330 4.99 -18.46 -17.87
CA ASP A 330 4.64 -19.40 -18.94
C ASP A 330 4.15 -20.82 -18.59
N ILE A 331 2.86 -20.88 -18.23
CA ILE A 331 1.95 -21.87 -18.82
C ILE A 331 1.84 -21.54 -20.32
N SER A 332 2.70 -22.15 -21.13
CA SER A 332 2.41 -22.52 -22.52
C SER A 332 3.43 -23.54 -23.01
N THR A 333 2.97 -24.79 -23.09
CA THR A 333 3.34 -25.81 -24.09
C THR A 333 4.45 -25.46 -25.08
N ILE A 334 5.55 -26.24 -25.10
CA ILE A 334 5.98 -27.15 -26.20
C ILE A 334 7.38 -27.72 -25.91
N SER A 335 7.46 -29.06 -25.92
CA SER A 335 8.55 -29.96 -26.37
C SER A 335 10.03 -29.71 -26.06
N ARG A 336 10.67 -30.80 -25.55
CA ARG A 336 12.04 -31.35 -25.82
C ARG A 336 12.83 -30.54 -26.86
N ASP A 337 14.08 -30.15 -26.64
CA ASP A 337 15.24 -31.05 -26.44
C ASP A 337 16.49 -30.27 -25.94
N THR A 338 17.45 -31.04 -25.43
CA THR A 338 18.84 -30.79 -25.03
C THR A 338 19.61 -29.60 -25.65
N THR A 339 20.43 -28.91 -24.84
CA THR A 339 21.93 -29.07 -24.77
C THR A 339 22.53 -28.13 -23.71
N GLU A 340 23.42 -28.71 -22.90
CA GLU A 340 24.42 -28.04 -22.06
C GLU A 340 25.53 -27.44 -22.94
N GLU A 341 26.06 -26.27 -22.55
CA GLU A 341 27.50 -25.95 -22.44
C GLU A 341 27.74 -24.43 -22.38
N ASP A 342 28.51 -24.06 -21.36
CA ASP A 342 29.58 -23.03 -21.29
C ASP A 342 29.38 -21.61 -21.82
N ASP A 343 29.69 -20.64 -20.94
CA ASP A 343 30.57 -19.51 -21.29
C ASP A 343 31.18 -18.89 -20.03
N LYS A 344 32.44 -19.28 -19.76
CA LYS A 344 33.42 -18.55 -18.95
C LYS A 344 34.34 -17.76 -19.89
N GLU A 345 34.92 -16.70 -19.31
CA GLU A 345 36.04 -15.87 -19.81
C GLU A 345 35.73 -14.77 -20.83
N ASN A 346 35.93 -13.51 -20.42
CA ASN A 346 37.23 -12.89 -20.70
C ASN A 346 37.46 -11.59 -19.90
N THR A 347 38.57 -11.56 -19.17
CA THR A 347 39.25 -10.35 -18.69
C THR A 347 40.61 -10.27 -19.34
N ASP A 348 40.80 -9.16 -20.06
CA ASP A 348 42.02 -8.37 -20.28
C ASP A 348 43.37 -9.06 -20.54
N THR A 349 44.01 -8.65 -21.63
CA THR A 349 45.27 -7.89 -21.55
C THR A 349 45.51 -7.10 -22.82
N SER A 350 45.56 -5.78 -22.69
CA SER A 350 46.04 -4.82 -23.67
C SER A 350 47.57 -4.83 -23.70
N GLY A 351 48.12 -4.98 -24.91
CA GLY A 351 49.53 -4.73 -25.20
C GLY A 351 49.72 -3.34 -25.81
N MET A 352 50.70 -2.60 -25.29
CA MET A 352 51.39 -1.50 -25.96
C MET A 352 52.80 -1.42 -25.39
N ASP A 353 53.79 -1.84 -26.19
CA ASP A 353 55.07 -1.16 -26.39
C ASP A 353 55.93 -1.96 -27.39
N GLY A 354 56.41 -1.28 -28.43
CA GLY A 354 57.29 -1.83 -29.48
C GLY A 354 57.02 -1.25 -30.85
#